data_AF-A0A7Y2DU57-F1
#
_entry.id   AF-A0A7Y2DU57-F1
#
_cell.length_a   1.000
_cell.length_b   1.000
_cell.length_c   1.000
_cell.angle_alpha   90.00
_cell.angle_beta   90.00
_cell.angle_gamma   90.00
#
_symmetry.space_group_name_H-M   'P 1'
#
loop_
_entity.id
_entity.type
_entity.pdbx_description
1 polymer ?
#
loop_
_entity_poly.entity_id
_entity_poly.type
_entity_poly.pdbx_seq_one_letter_code
_entity_poly.pdbx_strand_id
1 'polypeptide(L)'
;MKYLAKILVLAFILALGVILASGWIASFGDAGKAFLFPSAPVEVDENTPTKNSETAIAALKQNCGTCHRSTLSTAKPKALAIFDLDKRPWHESVTDKHLKGISGRIKTKSGLSDLERTATLEFISCVRSLKADKPQAAC
;
A
#
# COMPACT_ATOMS: atom_id res chain seq x y z
N MET A 1 -2.45 -3.59 54.75
CA MET A 1 -1.29 -2.68 54.64
C MET A 1 -0.51 -2.95 53.35
N LYS A 2 -1.12 -2.72 52.17
CA LYS A 2 -0.50 -2.99 50.84
C LYS A 2 -0.62 -1.82 49.86
N TYR A 3 -0.97 -0.63 50.35
CA TYR A 3 -1.24 0.55 49.52
C TYR A 3 -0.28 1.73 49.75
N LEU A 4 0.67 1.61 50.67
CA LEU A 4 1.66 2.68 50.94
C LEU A 4 2.90 2.64 50.02
N ALA A 5 3.10 1.58 49.24
CA ALA A 5 4.28 1.42 48.38
C ALA A 5 4.13 2.00 46.96
N LYS A 6 2.94 2.47 46.55
CA LYS A 6 2.70 2.95 45.17
C LYS A 6 2.77 4.46 44.99
N ILE A 7 2.81 5.25 46.06
CA ILE A 7 2.83 6.72 45.99
C ILE A 7 4.28 7.26 45.90
N LEU A 8 5.29 6.44 46.22
CA LEU A 8 6.69 6.89 46.29
C LEU A 8 7.44 6.88 44.93
N VAL A 9 6.84 6.34 43.87
CA VAL A 9 7.49 6.27 42.53
C VAL A 9 7.16 7.50 41.65
N LEU A 10 6.18 8.32 42.05
CA LEU A 10 5.70 9.45 41.25
C LEU A 10 6.36 10.81 41.59
N ALA A 11 7.32 10.85 42.51
CA ALA A 11 7.91 12.10 43.01
C ALA A 11 9.41 12.28 42.70
N PHE A 12 9.97 11.56 41.73
CA PHE A 12 11.41 11.65 41.39
C PHE A 12 11.71 12.26 40.00
N ILE A 13 10.69 12.67 39.24
CA ILE A 13 10.87 13.16 37.85
C ILE A 13 11.00 14.69 37.75
N LEU A 14 10.96 15.43 38.86
CA LEU A 14 10.97 16.89 38.84
C LEU A 14 12.03 17.51 39.77
N ALA A 15 13.31 17.30 39.50
CA ALA A 15 14.38 18.23 39.91
C ALA A 15 15.70 17.92 39.20
N LEU A 16 16.30 18.95 38.59
CA LEU A 16 17.71 19.05 38.16
C LEU A 16 18.05 18.23 36.89
N GLY A 17 18.24 18.79 35.69
CA GLY A 17 18.83 20.09 35.38
C GLY A 17 20.36 20.01 35.37
N VAL A 18 20.93 20.02 34.15
CA VAL A 18 22.25 20.57 33.77
C VAL A 18 23.49 19.63 33.80
N ILE A 19 23.78 19.09 32.60
CA ILE A 19 25.03 19.17 31.80
C ILE A 19 26.39 18.97 32.51
N LEU A 20 27.17 17.98 32.05
CA LEU A 20 28.61 17.99 31.72
C LEU A 20 28.91 16.68 30.94
N ALA A 21 28.88 16.65 29.60
CA ALA A 21 30.00 16.95 28.69
C ALA A 21 31.24 16.06 28.87
N SER A 22 31.35 14.94 28.15
CA SER A 22 32.63 14.43 27.59
C SER A 22 32.38 13.39 26.51
N GLY A 23 32.89 13.64 25.27
CA GLY A 23 33.24 12.68 24.20
C GLY A 23 32.21 11.60 23.83
N TRP A 24 31.81 11.39 22.59
CA TRP A 24 32.64 11.08 21.44
C TRP A 24 31.83 11.46 20.21
N ILE A 25 32.21 12.56 19.54
CA ILE A 25 31.72 12.86 18.20
C ILE A 25 32.68 12.14 17.24
N ALA A 26 32.21 11.08 16.61
CA ALA A 26 32.89 10.52 15.46
C ALA A 26 32.85 11.56 14.34
N SER A 27 34.03 12.05 13.95
CA SER A 27 34.25 12.84 12.75
C SER A 27 33.77 12.06 11.52
N PHE A 28 32.65 12.48 10.93
CA PHE A 28 32.41 12.29 9.51
C PHE A 28 32.91 13.54 8.80
N GLY A 29 34.14 13.45 8.34
CA GLY A 29 34.76 14.44 7.47
C GLY A 29 34.04 14.50 6.13
N ASP A 30 33.62 15.72 5.82
CA ASP A 30 33.94 16.43 4.58
C ASP A 30 33.27 16.04 3.25
N ALA A 31 32.98 17.12 2.52
CA ALA A 31 32.70 17.24 1.10
C ALA A 31 31.32 16.80 0.60
N GLY A 32 30.33 17.65 0.87
CA GLY A 32 29.94 18.58 -0.19
C GLY A 32 29.57 17.96 -1.54
N LYS A 33 28.44 17.27 -1.58
CA LYS A 33 27.56 17.31 -2.75
C LYS A 33 26.13 17.28 -2.26
N ALA A 34 25.57 18.47 -2.09
CA ALA A 34 24.13 18.63 -2.10
C ALA A 34 23.64 18.06 -3.44
N PHE A 35 23.21 16.80 -3.44
CA PHE A 35 22.30 16.30 -4.45
C PHE A 35 21.01 17.08 -4.25
N LEU A 36 20.97 18.28 -4.83
CA LEU A 36 19.75 18.95 -5.21
C LEU A 36 19.12 18.04 -6.25
N PHE A 37 18.46 16.97 -5.80
CA PHE A 37 17.46 16.33 -6.64
C PHE A 37 16.40 17.39 -6.85
N PRO A 38 16.15 17.86 -8.08
CA PRO A 38 14.90 18.53 -8.35
C PRO A 38 13.82 17.50 -8.05
N SER A 39 13.14 17.65 -6.92
CA SER A 39 11.88 16.99 -6.63
C SER A 39 10.86 17.55 -7.62
N ALA A 40 10.94 17.11 -8.87
CA ALA A 40 9.86 17.30 -9.81
C ALA A 40 8.60 16.74 -9.12
N PRO A 41 7.49 17.49 -9.08
CA PRO A 41 6.24 16.96 -8.56
C PRO A 41 5.98 15.66 -9.33
N VAL A 42 5.84 14.56 -8.59
CA VAL A 42 5.36 13.31 -9.17
C VAL A 42 3.98 13.66 -9.71
N GLU A 43 3.85 13.78 -11.03
CA GLU A 43 2.57 13.97 -11.68
C GLU A 43 1.75 12.73 -11.34
N VAL A 44 0.88 12.87 -10.34
CA VAL A 44 -0.11 11.85 -10.00
C VAL A 44 -1.04 11.83 -11.19
N ASP A 45 -0.88 10.84 -12.06
CA ASP A 45 -1.78 10.62 -13.19
C ASP A 45 -3.21 10.58 -12.65
N GLU A 46 -4.02 11.55 -13.07
CA GLU A 46 -5.43 11.71 -12.69
C GLU A 46 -6.27 10.48 -13.04
N ASN A 47 -5.74 9.59 -13.89
CA ASN A 47 -6.35 8.34 -14.29
C ASN A 47 -5.92 7.14 -13.44
N THR A 48 -5.11 7.35 -12.39
CA THR A 48 -4.78 6.30 -11.42
C THR A 48 -6.00 6.06 -10.52
N PRO A 49 -6.61 4.86 -10.53
CA PRO A 49 -7.72 4.57 -9.64
C PRO A 49 -7.19 4.55 -8.20
N THR A 50 -7.55 5.55 -7.40
CA THR A 50 -7.09 5.65 -6.00
C THR A 50 -8.04 4.95 -5.04
N LYS A 51 -9.34 4.92 -5.36
CA LYS A 51 -10.41 4.39 -4.52
C LYS A 51 -10.14 2.93 -4.14
N ASN A 52 -9.87 2.72 -2.86
CA ASN A 52 -9.61 1.42 -2.23
C ASN A 52 -8.51 0.60 -2.91
N SER A 53 -7.60 1.25 -3.66
CA SER A 53 -6.61 0.58 -4.50
C SER A 53 -5.69 -0.34 -3.69
N GLU A 54 -5.22 0.10 -2.53
CA GLU A 54 -4.34 -0.69 -1.66
C GLU A 54 -5.04 -1.95 -1.11
N THR A 55 -6.23 -1.78 -0.52
CA THR A 55 -7.04 -2.89 0.01
C THR A 55 -7.41 -3.87 -1.09
N ALA A 56 -7.80 -3.38 -2.28
CA ALA A 56 -8.12 -4.22 -3.43
C ALA A 56 -6.89 -5.01 -3.92
N ILE A 57 -5.73 -4.36 -4.02
CA ILE A 57 -4.48 -5.01 -4.43
C ILE A 57 -4.06 -6.07 -3.39
N ALA A 58 -4.16 -5.77 -2.10
CA ALA A 58 -3.86 -6.73 -1.04
C ALA A 58 -4.77 -7.96 -1.13
N ALA A 59 -6.09 -7.76 -1.26
CA ALA A 59 -7.06 -8.85 -1.41
C ALA A 59 -6.78 -9.69 -2.67
N LEU A 60 -6.47 -9.05 -3.81
CA LEU A 60 -6.11 -9.75 -5.04
C LEU A 60 -4.79 -10.51 -4.92
N LYS A 61 -3.76 -9.96 -4.26
CA LYS A 61 -2.50 -10.67 -4.02
C LYS A 61 -2.69 -11.90 -3.14
N GLN A 62 -3.51 -11.81 -2.11
CA GLN A 62 -3.82 -12.95 -1.24
C GLN A 62 -4.59 -14.05 -1.98
N ASN A 63 -5.56 -13.68 -2.84
CA ASN A 63 -6.51 -14.65 -3.40
C ASN A 63 -6.19 -15.11 -4.82
N CYS A 64 -5.47 -14.30 -5.58
CA CYS A 64 -5.11 -14.54 -6.98
C CYS A 64 -3.59 -14.58 -7.19
N GLY A 65 -2.81 -14.12 -6.21
CA GLY A 65 -1.37 -13.90 -6.37
C GLY A 65 -0.59 -15.16 -6.71
N THR A 66 -0.95 -16.32 -6.17
CA THR A 66 -0.32 -17.61 -6.48
C THR A 66 -0.19 -17.86 -7.99
N CYS A 67 -1.15 -17.42 -8.81
CA CYS A 67 -1.08 -17.59 -10.26
C CYS A 67 -0.70 -16.30 -11.01
N HIS A 68 -1.02 -15.14 -10.44
CA HIS A 68 -0.97 -13.82 -11.09
C HIS A 68 0.19 -12.93 -10.63
N ARG A 69 1.21 -13.47 -9.96
CA ARG A 69 2.41 -12.72 -9.57
C ARG A 69 3.62 -13.32 -10.24
N SER A 70 4.19 -12.63 -11.22
CA SER A 70 5.34 -13.14 -11.98
C SER A 70 6.58 -13.42 -11.12
N THR A 71 6.67 -12.84 -9.93
CA THR A 71 7.75 -13.11 -8.97
C THR A 71 7.63 -14.45 -8.24
N LEU A 72 6.48 -15.13 -8.30
CA LEU A 72 6.27 -16.42 -7.64
C LEU A 72 6.55 -17.59 -8.57
N SER A 73 7.19 -18.65 -8.08
CA SER A 73 7.42 -19.89 -8.84
C SER A 73 6.13 -20.62 -9.23
N THR A 74 5.03 -20.32 -8.54
CA THR A 74 3.69 -20.85 -8.81
C THR A 74 2.94 -20.10 -9.90
N ALA A 75 3.52 -19.03 -10.45
CA ALA A 75 2.91 -18.24 -11.50
C ALA A 75 2.59 -19.07 -12.74
N LYS A 76 1.42 -18.84 -13.33
CA LYS A 76 0.97 -19.57 -14.51
C LYS A 76 1.04 -18.65 -15.73
N PRO A 77 1.72 -19.03 -16.83
CA PRO A 77 1.83 -18.17 -18.02
C PRO A 77 0.48 -17.69 -18.56
N LYS A 78 -0.52 -18.59 -18.60
CA LYS A 78 -1.89 -18.24 -19.03
C LYS A 78 -2.59 -17.25 -18.10
N ALA A 79 -2.27 -17.25 -16.80
CA ALA A 79 -2.83 -16.31 -15.83
C ALA A 79 -2.16 -14.93 -15.96
N LEU A 80 -0.84 -14.90 -16.09
CA LEU A 80 -0.06 -13.67 -16.30
C LEU A 80 -0.46 -12.94 -17.59
N ALA A 81 -0.86 -13.68 -18.64
CA ALA A 81 -1.39 -13.10 -19.87
C ALA A 81 -2.73 -12.37 -19.70
N ILE A 82 -3.47 -12.61 -18.60
CA ILE A 82 -4.70 -11.90 -18.26
C ILE A 82 -4.37 -10.64 -17.47
N PHE A 83 -3.55 -10.79 -16.42
CA PHE A 83 -2.98 -9.69 -15.62
C PHE A 83 -1.84 -10.20 -14.73
N ASP A 84 -0.92 -9.30 -14.40
CA ASP A 84 0.21 -9.54 -13.50
C ASP A 84 0.22 -8.50 -12.37
N LEU A 85 -0.02 -8.95 -11.12
CA LEU A 85 -0.13 -8.11 -9.93
C LEU A 85 1.20 -7.51 -9.45
N ASP A 86 2.33 -7.93 -10.02
CA ASP A 86 3.64 -7.34 -9.74
C ASP A 86 3.98 -6.19 -10.72
N LYS A 87 3.24 -6.06 -11.84
CA LYS A 87 3.41 -4.93 -12.78
C LYS A 87 2.48 -3.78 -12.39
N ARG A 88 3.00 -2.56 -12.32
CA ARG A 88 2.16 -1.36 -12.16
C ARG A 88 2.18 -0.53 -13.44
N PRO A 89 1.02 0.02 -13.86
CA PRO A 89 -0.34 -0.27 -13.39
C PRO A 89 -0.92 -1.55 -14.05
N TRP A 90 -1.12 -2.63 -13.28
CA TRP A 90 -1.58 -3.92 -13.83
C TRP A 90 -2.93 -3.83 -14.54
N HIS A 91 -3.83 -2.99 -14.02
CA HIS A 91 -5.22 -2.88 -14.44
C HIS A 91 -5.39 -2.25 -15.84
N GLU A 92 -4.41 -1.50 -16.33
CA GLU A 92 -4.48 -0.85 -17.64
C GLU A 92 -4.54 -1.86 -18.78
N SER A 93 -3.77 -2.94 -18.67
CA SER A 93 -3.75 -4.01 -19.68
C SER A 93 -4.95 -4.95 -19.61
N VAL A 94 -5.80 -4.83 -18.59
CA VAL A 94 -6.93 -5.75 -18.36
C VAL A 94 -8.15 -5.30 -19.16
N THR A 95 -8.67 -6.23 -19.99
CA THR A 95 -9.89 -5.99 -20.77
C THR A 95 -11.14 -5.96 -19.88
N ASP A 96 -12.20 -5.28 -20.32
CA ASP A 96 -13.48 -5.26 -19.59
C ASP A 96 -14.03 -6.68 -19.31
N LYS A 97 -13.88 -7.59 -20.29
CA LYS A 97 -14.24 -9.01 -20.14
C LYS A 97 -13.52 -9.66 -18.96
N HIS A 98 -12.21 -9.42 -18.83
CA HIS A 98 -11.42 -9.94 -17.72
C HIS A 98 -11.80 -9.27 -16.40
N LEU A 99 -12.02 -7.95 -16.37
CA LEU A 99 -12.50 -7.23 -15.18
C LEU A 99 -13.84 -7.81 -14.68
N LYS A 100 -14.81 -8.07 -15.57
CA LYS A 100 -16.07 -8.75 -15.24
C LYS A 100 -15.83 -10.14 -14.65
N GLY A 101 -14.89 -10.89 -15.21
CA GLY A 101 -14.47 -12.19 -14.70
C GLY A 101 -13.88 -12.12 -13.29
N ILE A 102 -13.04 -11.11 -13.01
CA ILE A 102 -12.48 -10.86 -11.67
C ILE A 102 -13.61 -10.52 -10.70
N SER A 103 -14.52 -9.59 -11.03
CA SER A 103 -15.66 -9.27 -10.17
C SER A 103 -16.53 -10.49 -9.86
N GLY A 104 -16.78 -11.35 -10.86
CA GLY A 104 -17.55 -12.59 -10.67
C GLY A 104 -16.88 -13.54 -9.68
N ARG A 105 -15.55 -13.72 -9.79
CA ARG A 105 -14.77 -14.54 -8.86
C ARG A 105 -14.76 -13.95 -7.45
N ILE A 106 -14.56 -12.64 -7.32
CA ILE A 106 -14.57 -11.96 -6.03
C ILE A 106 -15.91 -12.14 -5.33
N LYS A 107 -17.03 -11.96 -6.04
CA LYS A 107 -18.39 -12.12 -5.48
C LYS A 107 -18.64 -13.48 -4.84
N THR A 108 -18.09 -14.57 -5.39
CA THR A 108 -18.33 -15.94 -4.92
C THR A 108 -17.19 -16.52 -4.10
N LYS A 109 -16.06 -15.83 -4.00
CA LYS A 109 -14.88 -16.32 -3.28
C LYS A 109 -15.14 -16.37 -1.77
N SER A 110 -14.96 -17.55 -1.19
CA SER A 110 -14.94 -17.77 0.26
C SER A 110 -13.63 -17.28 0.87
N GLY A 111 -13.68 -16.84 2.13
CA GLY A 111 -12.49 -16.40 2.87
C GLY A 111 -12.05 -14.95 2.63
N LEU A 112 -12.73 -14.18 1.77
CA LEU A 112 -12.61 -12.73 1.78
C LEU A 112 -13.56 -12.14 2.83
N SER A 113 -13.04 -11.20 3.61
CA SER A 113 -13.86 -10.31 4.42
C SER A 113 -14.76 -9.42 3.54
N ASP A 114 -15.83 -8.90 4.13
CA ASP A 114 -16.74 -7.99 3.43
C ASP A 114 -16.05 -6.69 3.01
N LEU A 115 -15.08 -6.23 3.81
CA LEU A 115 -14.26 -5.06 3.50
C LEU A 115 -13.43 -5.30 2.24
N GLU A 116 -12.68 -6.41 2.16
CA GLU A 116 -11.86 -6.75 0.99
C GLU A 116 -12.71 -6.96 -0.27
N ARG A 117 -13.85 -7.62 -0.11
CA ARG A 117 -14.81 -7.87 -1.20
C ARG A 117 -15.33 -6.54 -1.74
N THR A 118 -15.80 -5.65 -0.87
CA THR A 118 -16.34 -4.34 -1.24
C THR A 118 -15.26 -3.48 -1.89
N ALA A 119 -14.10 -3.35 -1.24
CA ALA A 119 -12.94 -2.61 -1.76
C ALA A 119 -12.55 -3.06 -3.17
N THR A 120 -12.44 -4.38 -3.38
CA THR A 120 -12.06 -4.94 -4.68
C THR A 120 -13.12 -4.69 -5.75
N LEU A 121 -14.41 -4.81 -5.41
CA LEU A 121 -15.50 -4.55 -6.35
C LEU A 121 -15.61 -3.08 -6.72
N GLU A 122 -15.43 -2.17 -5.77
CA GLU A 122 -15.41 -0.73 -6.02
C GLU A 122 -14.21 -0.33 -6.88
N PHE A 123 -13.02 -0.87 -6.59
CA PHE A 123 -11.83 -0.68 -7.41
C PHE A 123 -12.07 -1.13 -8.86
N ILE A 124 -12.59 -2.36 -9.06
CA ILE A 124 -12.87 -2.86 -10.42
C ILE A 124 -13.93 -2.00 -11.11
N SER A 125 -15.00 -1.61 -10.40
CA SER A 125 -16.03 -0.73 -10.96
C SER A 125 -15.41 0.58 -11.44
N CYS A 126 -14.49 1.14 -10.66
CA CYS A 126 -13.79 2.34 -11.08
C CYS A 126 -12.97 2.13 -12.36
N VAL A 127 -12.08 1.13 -12.38
CA VAL A 127 -11.22 0.86 -13.54
C VAL A 127 -12.06 0.74 -14.82
N ARG A 128 -13.26 0.14 -14.71
CA ARG A 128 -14.20 0.02 -15.83
C ARG A 128 -14.81 1.36 -16.24
N SER A 129 -15.15 2.23 -15.29
CA SER A 129 -15.63 3.60 -15.58
C SER A 129 -14.57 4.41 -16.32
N LEU A 130 -13.32 4.39 -15.85
CA LEU A 130 -12.19 5.10 -16.49
C LEU A 130 -11.97 4.61 -17.92
N LYS A 131 -12.07 3.30 -18.16
CA LYS A 131 -11.93 2.69 -19.50
C LYS A 131 -13.11 2.98 -20.45
N ALA A 132 -14.23 3.46 -19.95
CA ALA A 132 -15.43 3.71 -20.74
C ALA A 132 -15.54 5.17 -21.23
N ASP A 133 -14.46 5.95 -21.10
CA ASP A 133 -14.40 7.41 -21.38
C ASP A 133 -15.53 8.19 -20.71
N LYS A 134 -15.99 7.69 -19.56
CA LYS A 134 -16.97 8.37 -18.69
C LYS A 134 -16.20 8.95 -17.51
N PRO A 135 -15.87 10.25 -17.53
CA PRO A 135 -15.17 10.87 -16.42
C PRO A 135 -16.07 10.83 -15.19
N GLN A 136 -15.80 9.89 -14.29
CA GLN A 136 -16.18 10.03 -12.90
C GLN A 136 -15.03 10.76 -12.23
N ALA A 137 -15.31 11.96 -11.71
CA ALA A 137 -14.36 12.68 -10.87
C ALA A 137 -13.86 11.73 -9.78
N ALA A 138 -12.56 11.46 -9.81
CA ALA A 138 -11.83 10.67 -8.83
C ALA A 138 -12.62 9.48 -8.27
N CYS A 139 -12.58 8.37 -8.99
CA CYS A 139 -12.05 7.27 -8.22
C CYS A 139 -10.55 7.51 -8.01
#